data_AF-A0A101HGT9-F1
#
_entry.id   AF-A0A101HGT9-F1
#
_cell.length_a   1.000
_cell.length_b   1.000
_cell.length_c   1.000
_cell.angle_alpha   90.00
_cell.angle_beta   90.00
_cell.angle_gamma   90.00
#
_symmetry.space_group_name_H-M   'P 1'
#
loop_
_entity.id
_entity.type
_entity.pdbx_description
1 polymer ?
#
loop_
_entity_poly.entity_id
_entity_poly.type
_entity_poly.pdbx_seq_one_letter_code
_entity_poly.pdbx_strand_id
1 'polypeptide(L)'
;MKKLKTVPIIILATLALSILIYFLPTNGIASKIPFLNRFYTNTTLEVVTIKGKARVNINGKEYGETPVIINELTPGDYTVELERISDSENFYEKQTLNVKLTKNTTSRVEIEIGPAGVLHGAILYYSPQNNLGKNEGTLSVLSEVEDSKIYLDGEYLKKTPVISEKLTSKEYELEVSAEGYETVKIPILIEQGNLLNVKTYLFPIPITFDTADNG
;
A
#
# COMPACT_ATOMS: atom_id res chain seq x y z
N MET A 1 25.63 13.12 56.43
CA MET A 1 24.41 13.93 56.21
C MET A 1 24.38 14.66 54.84
N LYS A 2 24.72 13.98 53.71
CA LYS A 2 24.75 14.62 52.36
C LYS A 2 23.57 14.26 51.44
N LYS A 3 22.81 13.20 51.72
CA LYS A 3 21.76 12.69 50.80
C LYS A 3 20.48 13.53 50.74
N LEU A 4 20.10 14.23 51.83
CA LEU A 4 18.85 15.02 51.85
C LEU A 4 18.85 16.24 50.92
N LYS A 5 20.02 16.82 50.60
CA LYS A 5 20.11 17.97 49.67
C LYS A 5 20.08 17.55 48.20
N THR A 6 20.34 16.27 47.91
CA THR A 6 20.36 15.75 46.53
C THR A 6 18.96 15.40 46.03
N VAL A 7 18.06 14.97 46.92
CA VAL A 7 16.66 14.64 46.60
C VAL A 7 15.92 15.79 45.91
N PRO A 8 15.88 17.03 46.43
CA PRO A 8 15.17 18.13 45.76
C PRO A 8 15.79 18.49 44.41
N ILE A 9 17.11 18.32 44.25
CA ILE A 9 17.82 18.57 42.98
C ILE A 9 17.41 17.54 41.92
N ILE A 10 17.31 16.26 42.31
CA ILE A 10 16.86 15.19 41.40
C ILE A 10 15.40 15.42 41.00
N ILE A 11 14.54 15.84 41.93
CA ILE A 11 13.15 16.18 41.63
C ILE A 11 13.07 17.37 40.67
N LEU A 12 13.84 18.44 40.91
CA LEU A 12 13.87 19.59 39.99
C LEU A 12 14.39 19.21 38.61
N ALA A 13 15.45 18.39 38.54
CA ALA A 13 16.04 17.96 37.28
C ALA A 13 15.07 17.06 36.48
N THR A 14 14.35 16.16 37.16
CA THR A 14 13.34 15.31 36.51
C THR A 14 12.13 16.10 36.03
N LEU A 15 11.66 17.08 36.80
CA LEU A 15 10.60 18.00 36.36
C LEU A 15 11.06 18.84 35.16
N ALA A 16 12.26 19.42 35.23
CA ALA A 16 12.82 20.24 34.15
C ALA A 16 13.01 19.40 32.88
N LEU A 17 13.48 18.16 32.99
CA LEU A 17 13.61 17.23 31.87
C LEU A 17 12.24 16.85 31.29
N SER A 18 11.22 16.63 32.14
CA SER A 18 9.86 16.32 31.69
C SER A 18 9.22 17.50 30.94
N ILE A 19 9.42 18.72 31.43
CA ILE A 19 8.98 19.97 30.78
C ILE A 19 9.73 20.15 29.46
N LEU A 20 11.05 19.94 29.45
CA LEU A 20 11.87 20.04 28.24
C LEU A 20 11.39 19.05 27.16
N ILE A 21 11.11 17.80 27.54
CA ILE A 21 10.57 16.78 26.63
C ILE A 21 9.17 17.15 26.13
N TYR A 22 8.32 17.73 26.99
CA TYR A 22 6.97 18.18 26.62
C TYR A 22 6.99 19.29 25.56
N PHE A 23 7.95 20.21 25.63
CA PHE A 23 8.09 21.32 24.67
C PHE A 23 9.03 21.02 23.50
N LEU A 24 9.74 19.89 23.50
CA LEU A 24 10.57 19.46 22.38
C LEU A 24 9.66 19.02 21.22
N PRO A 25 9.81 19.59 20.01
CA PRO A 25 9.13 19.10 18.83
C PRO A 25 9.68 17.70 18.49
N THR A 26 9.00 16.65 18.94
CA THR A 26 9.45 15.27 18.78
C THR A 26 9.31 14.75 17.35
N ASN A 27 8.53 15.43 16.51
CA ASN A 27 8.28 15.09 15.12
C ASN A 27 9.61 15.06 14.34
N GLY A 28 10.12 13.86 14.04
CA GLY A 28 11.33 13.63 13.23
C GLY A 28 12.68 13.65 13.99
N ILE A 29 12.74 14.10 15.25
CA ILE A 29 13.97 14.02 16.07
C ILE A 29 14.10 12.63 16.68
N ALA A 30 12.99 12.07 17.18
CA ALA A 30 12.95 10.77 17.83
C ALA A 30 13.32 9.61 16.90
N SER A 31 13.00 9.70 15.60
CA SER A 31 13.34 8.70 14.60
C SER A 31 14.85 8.63 14.29
N LYS A 32 15.62 9.68 14.60
CA LYS A 32 17.08 9.72 14.39
C LYS A 32 17.88 9.11 15.55
N ILE A 33 17.23 8.76 16.66
CA ILE A 33 17.89 8.19 17.84
C ILE A 33 18.08 6.68 17.62
N PRO A 34 19.33 6.14 17.72
CA PRO A 34 19.68 4.77 17.36
C PRO A 34 19.19 3.71 18.37
N PHE A 35 17.88 3.62 18.58
CA PHE A 35 17.14 2.57 19.32
C PHE A 35 15.63 2.87 19.33
N LEU A 36 15.25 4.16 19.25
CA LEU A 36 13.86 4.57 19.10
C LEU A 36 13.34 4.32 17.68
N ASN A 37 14.22 4.28 16.67
CA ASN A 37 13.84 4.10 15.27
C ASN A 37 12.92 2.89 15.03
N ARG A 38 13.12 1.77 15.74
CA ARG A 38 12.28 0.56 15.63
C ARG A 38 10.81 0.76 16.00
N PHE A 39 10.48 1.78 16.80
CA PHE A 39 9.09 2.14 17.12
C PHE A 39 8.43 3.00 16.01
N TYR A 40 9.23 3.52 15.09
CA TYR A 40 8.82 4.35 13.96
C TYR A 40 8.97 3.63 12.61
N THR A 41 9.78 2.58 12.52
CA THR A 41 9.98 1.74 11.33
C THR A 41 9.32 0.38 11.50
N ASN A 42 8.02 0.32 11.28
CA ASN A 42 7.20 -0.86 11.58
C ASN A 42 6.12 -1.09 10.51
N THR A 43 6.46 -0.74 9.28
CA THR A 43 5.64 -0.99 8.11
C THR A 43 6.43 -1.81 7.11
N THR A 44 5.73 -2.58 6.31
CA THR A 44 6.30 -3.40 5.25
C THR A 44 5.66 -3.00 3.92
N LEU A 45 6.47 -2.92 2.86
CA LEU A 45 5.99 -2.80 1.49
C LEU A 45 6.42 -4.04 0.71
N GLU A 46 5.44 -4.73 0.16
CA GLU A 46 5.67 -5.82 -0.78
C GLU A 46 5.43 -5.32 -2.21
N VAL A 47 6.37 -5.59 -3.11
CA VAL A 47 6.29 -5.18 -4.52
C VAL A 47 6.48 -6.42 -5.39
N VAL A 48 5.50 -6.69 -6.24
CA VAL A 48 5.44 -7.87 -7.10
C VAL A 48 5.07 -7.45 -8.52
N THR A 49 5.78 -8.00 -9.52
CA THR A 49 5.33 -7.97 -10.91
C THR A 49 4.69 -9.31 -11.22
N ILE A 50 3.48 -9.33 -11.77
CA ILE A 50 2.69 -10.57 -11.93
C ILE A 50 3.39 -11.54 -12.90
N LYS A 51 3.87 -11.04 -14.04
CA LYS A 51 4.64 -11.77 -15.05
C LYS A 51 5.96 -11.05 -15.31
N GLY A 52 7.05 -11.80 -15.19
CA GLY A 52 8.40 -11.27 -15.41
C GLY A 52 8.94 -10.55 -14.17
N LYS A 53 9.85 -9.61 -14.39
CA LYS A 53 10.52 -8.85 -13.33
C LYS A 53 10.59 -7.37 -13.67
N ALA A 54 10.71 -6.56 -12.63
CA ALA A 54 10.94 -5.12 -12.73
C ALA A 54 11.96 -4.69 -11.69
N ARG A 55 12.82 -3.73 -12.04
CA ARG A 55 13.64 -2.98 -11.07
C ARG A 55 12.72 -2.09 -10.26
N VAL A 56 13.01 -1.98 -8.96
CA VAL A 56 12.20 -1.27 -7.99
C VAL A 56 13.01 -0.13 -7.39
N ASN A 57 12.59 1.11 -7.66
CA ASN A 57 13.06 2.28 -6.92
C ASN A 57 11.94 2.81 -6.04
N ILE A 58 12.27 3.21 -4.81
CA ILE A 58 11.32 3.75 -3.85
C ILE A 58 11.88 5.08 -3.35
N ASN A 59 11.13 6.16 -3.55
CA ASN A 59 11.55 7.54 -3.24
C ASN A 59 12.94 7.87 -3.81
N GLY A 60 13.22 7.43 -5.04
CA GLY A 60 14.49 7.64 -5.74
C GLY A 60 15.66 6.76 -5.29
N LYS A 61 15.44 5.81 -4.36
CA LYS A 61 16.46 4.83 -3.94
C LYS A 61 16.16 3.45 -4.52
N GLU A 62 17.16 2.75 -5.03
CA GLU A 62 17.04 1.39 -5.56
C GLU A 62 16.91 0.33 -4.45
N TYR A 63 15.99 -0.62 -4.65
CA TYR A 63 15.69 -1.73 -3.73
C TYR A 63 15.82 -3.12 -4.38
N GLY A 64 16.27 -3.20 -5.65
CA GLY A 64 16.49 -4.45 -6.38
C GLY A 64 15.36 -4.77 -7.35
N GLU A 65 15.10 -6.07 -7.57
CA GLU A 65 14.12 -6.55 -8.55
C GLU A 65 12.91 -7.19 -7.85
N THR A 66 11.75 -7.13 -8.49
CA THR A 66 10.56 -7.87 -8.05
C THR A 66 10.74 -9.40 -8.19
N PRO A 67 10.14 -10.20 -7.30
CA PRO A 67 9.44 -9.79 -6.07
C PRO A 67 10.40 -9.31 -4.98
N VAL A 68 10.03 -8.24 -4.27
CA VAL A 68 10.82 -7.69 -3.16
C VAL A 68 9.92 -7.30 -1.99
N ILE A 69 10.39 -7.61 -0.77
CA ILE A 69 9.74 -7.24 0.49
C ILE A 69 10.69 -6.28 1.22
N ILE A 70 10.22 -5.06 1.45
CA ILE A 70 10.97 -4.02 2.15
C ILE A 70 10.37 -3.86 3.55
N ASN A 71 11.14 -4.28 4.56
CA ASN A 71 10.76 -4.19 5.96
C ASN A 71 11.30 -2.90 6.61
N GLU A 72 10.81 -2.61 7.81
CA GLU A 72 11.30 -1.50 8.65
C GLU A 72 11.23 -0.14 7.92
N LEU A 73 10.13 0.09 7.19
CA LEU A 73 9.83 1.41 6.60
C LEU A 73 9.05 2.26 7.60
N THR A 74 9.26 3.59 7.53
CA THR A 74 8.47 4.56 8.28
C THR A 74 7.09 4.72 7.66
N PRO A 75 6.00 4.89 8.43
CA PRO A 75 4.71 5.27 7.87
C PRO A 75 4.79 6.59 7.08
N GLY A 76 4.05 6.68 5.98
CA GLY A 76 4.05 7.86 5.11
C GLY A 76 3.62 7.53 3.68
N ASP A 77 3.67 8.54 2.82
CA ASP A 77 3.42 8.37 1.39
C ASP A 77 4.74 8.06 0.67
N TYR A 78 4.70 7.05 -0.20
CA TYR A 78 5.86 6.55 -0.93
C TYR A 78 5.58 6.52 -2.41
N THR A 79 6.58 6.92 -3.19
CA THR A 79 6.59 6.80 -4.65
C THR A 79 7.40 5.56 -5.03
N VAL A 80 6.75 4.61 -5.67
CA VAL A 80 7.32 3.36 -6.17
C VAL A 80 7.47 3.48 -7.68
N GLU A 81 8.69 3.41 -8.17
CA GLU A 81 8.99 3.37 -9.59
C GLU A 81 9.34 1.95 -10.01
N LEU A 82 8.66 1.46 -11.05
CA LEU A 82 8.87 0.14 -11.62
C LEU A 82 9.38 0.27 -13.05
N GLU A 83 10.50 -0.41 -13.34
CA GLU A 83 11.08 -0.48 -14.67
C GLU A 83 11.17 -1.95 -15.09
N ARG A 84 10.35 -2.37 -16.06
CA ARG A 84 10.31 -3.77 -16.49
C ARG A 84 11.66 -4.20 -17.06
N ILE A 85 12.13 -5.37 -16.65
CA ILE A 85 13.32 -6.01 -17.20
C ILE A 85 12.88 -6.83 -18.42
N SER A 86 13.32 -6.41 -19.60
CA SER A 86 12.93 -6.99 -20.88
C SER A 86 14.03 -6.77 -21.92
N ASP A 87 14.15 -7.69 -22.88
CA ASP A 87 15.06 -7.58 -24.03
C ASP A 87 14.53 -6.62 -25.11
N SER A 88 13.23 -6.30 -25.06
CA SER A 88 12.61 -5.35 -25.99
C SER A 88 12.83 -3.90 -25.54
N GLU A 89 13.72 -3.20 -26.23
CA GLU A 89 13.98 -1.77 -25.98
C GLU A 89 12.72 -0.92 -26.23
N ASN A 90 12.46 0.03 -25.33
CA ASN A 90 11.37 1.04 -25.42
C ASN A 90 9.94 0.48 -25.56
N PHE A 91 9.74 -0.83 -25.36
CA PHE A 91 8.42 -1.43 -25.47
C PHE A 91 7.57 -1.23 -24.19
N TYR A 92 8.24 -1.17 -23.05
CA TYR A 92 7.63 -0.96 -21.74
C TYR A 92 8.02 0.40 -21.18
N GLU A 93 7.02 1.13 -20.70
CA GLU A 93 7.23 2.43 -20.08
C GLU A 93 7.49 2.26 -18.58
N LYS A 94 8.38 3.10 -18.03
CA LYS A 94 8.59 3.21 -16.59
C LYS A 94 7.32 3.68 -15.90
N GLN A 95 6.97 3.02 -14.81
CA GLN A 95 5.75 3.30 -14.06
C GLN A 95 6.07 3.95 -12.74
N THR A 96 5.30 4.98 -12.37
CA THR A 96 5.43 5.67 -11.09
C THR A 96 4.10 5.59 -10.35
N LEU A 97 4.10 4.88 -9.22
CA LEU A 97 2.92 4.56 -8.42
C LEU A 97 3.07 5.16 -7.03
N ASN A 98 1.99 5.68 -6.47
CA ASN A 98 1.98 6.18 -5.11
C ASN A 98 1.27 5.17 -4.19
N VAL A 99 1.89 4.86 -3.06
CA VAL A 99 1.34 3.97 -2.04
C VAL A 99 1.55 4.59 -0.66
N LYS A 100 0.52 4.54 0.18
CA LYS A 100 0.63 4.94 1.58
C LYS A 100 1.03 3.73 2.42
N LEU A 101 1.97 3.93 3.33
CA LEU A 101 2.36 2.95 4.34
C LEU A 101 1.78 3.36 5.68
N THR A 102 0.99 2.47 6.26
CA THR A 102 0.34 2.68 7.56
C THR A 102 1.03 1.84 8.62
N LYS A 103 1.22 2.44 9.80
CA LYS A 103 1.89 1.84 10.96
C LYS A 103 1.37 0.42 11.25
N ASN A 104 2.28 -0.54 11.46
CA ASN A 104 1.97 -1.94 11.77
C ASN A 104 1.16 -2.67 10.69
N THR A 105 1.21 -2.23 9.44
CA THR A 105 0.51 -2.89 8.33
C THR A 105 1.49 -3.19 7.19
N THR A 106 1.07 -4.10 6.31
CA THR A 106 1.76 -4.36 5.04
C THR A 106 0.98 -3.72 3.91
N SER A 107 1.62 -2.84 3.15
CA SER A 107 1.11 -2.35 1.87
C SER A 107 1.66 -3.23 0.75
N ARG A 108 0.89 -3.39 -0.33
CA ARG A 108 1.25 -4.26 -1.45
C ARG A 108 1.05 -3.54 -2.77
N VAL A 109 2.04 -3.64 -3.65
CA VAL A 109 1.97 -3.21 -5.05
C VAL A 109 2.16 -4.48 -5.88
N GLU A 110 1.11 -4.96 -6.51
CA GLU A 110 1.14 -6.15 -7.35
C GLU A 110 0.64 -5.77 -8.75
N ILE A 111 1.56 -5.54 -9.68
CA ILE A 111 1.26 -4.91 -10.96
C ILE A 111 1.96 -5.64 -12.10
N GLU A 112 1.23 -5.99 -13.14
CA GLU A 112 1.77 -6.30 -14.45
C GLU A 112 1.93 -5.03 -15.29
N ILE A 113 3.09 -4.90 -15.93
CA ILE A 113 3.40 -3.79 -16.83
C ILE A 113 3.27 -4.29 -18.26
N GLY A 114 2.26 -3.80 -18.96
CA GLY A 114 2.00 -4.07 -20.36
C GLY A 114 2.73 -3.08 -21.29
N PRO A 115 2.63 -3.29 -22.61
CA PRO A 115 3.18 -2.38 -23.60
C PRO A 115 2.53 -0.99 -23.50
N ALA A 116 3.25 0.06 -23.91
CA ALA A 116 2.70 1.43 -23.94
C ALA A 116 2.09 1.92 -22.61
N GLY A 117 2.63 1.43 -21.49
CA GLY A 117 2.29 1.89 -20.15
C GLY A 117 0.96 1.41 -19.58
N VAL A 118 0.26 0.49 -20.24
CA VAL A 118 -0.95 -0.12 -19.65
C VAL A 118 -0.58 -0.99 -18.45
N LEU A 119 -1.44 -1.03 -17.44
CA LEU A 119 -1.22 -1.79 -16.19
C LEU A 119 -2.35 -2.77 -15.91
N HIS A 120 -2.01 -3.85 -15.21
CA HIS A 120 -2.98 -4.80 -14.67
C HIS A 120 -2.59 -5.21 -13.25
N GLY A 121 -3.55 -5.37 -12.35
CA GLY A 121 -3.29 -5.74 -10.95
C GLY A 121 -3.80 -4.69 -9.96
N ALA A 122 -3.16 -4.57 -8.80
CA ALA A 122 -3.65 -3.76 -7.70
C ALA A 122 -2.56 -3.14 -6.79
N ILE A 123 -2.92 -2.02 -6.18
CA ILE A 123 -2.21 -1.40 -5.05
C ILE A 123 -3.13 -1.45 -3.83
N LEU A 124 -2.60 -1.96 -2.72
CA LEU A 124 -3.33 -2.18 -1.47
C LEU A 124 -2.60 -1.47 -0.33
N TYR A 125 -3.37 -0.74 0.48
CA TYR A 125 -2.86 -0.18 1.73
C TYR A 125 -3.99 0.08 2.72
N TYR A 126 -3.65 -0.04 4.01
CA TYR A 126 -4.61 0.26 5.08
C TYR A 126 -4.58 1.73 5.45
N SER A 127 -5.68 2.23 5.96
CA SER A 127 -5.78 3.50 6.69
C SER A 127 -6.56 3.26 7.99
N PRO A 128 -6.13 3.80 9.14
CA PRO A 128 -6.88 3.63 10.38
C PRO A 128 -8.27 4.26 10.28
N GLN A 129 -9.28 3.55 10.77
CA GLN A 129 -10.65 4.05 10.81
C GLN A 129 -11.20 3.94 12.22
N ASN A 130 -11.34 5.10 12.87
CA ASN A 130 -12.00 5.20 14.15
C ASN A 130 -13.52 5.04 13.94
N ASN A 131 -14.24 4.43 14.88
CA ASN A 131 -15.69 4.19 14.87
C ASN A 131 -16.18 2.88 14.22
N LEU A 132 -15.35 1.84 14.19
CA LEU A 132 -15.78 0.50 13.80
C LEU A 132 -16.03 -0.39 15.04
N GLY A 133 -17.02 -1.26 14.94
CA GLY A 133 -17.34 -2.25 15.96
C GLY A 133 -16.26 -3.32 16.09
N LYS A 134 -16.44 -4.21 17.07
CA LYS A 134 -15.58 -5.39 17.21
C LYS A 134 -15.71 -6.26 15.95
N ASN A 135 -14.60 -6.75 15.41
CA ASN A 135 -14.52 -7.53 14.18
C ASN A 135 -15.04 -6.80 12.92
N GLU A 136 -15.10 -5.47 12.91
CA GLU A 136 -15.49 -4.70 11.73
C GLU A 136 -14.28 -3.97 11.13
N GLY A 137 -14.14 -4.09 9.81
CA GLY A 137 -13.26 -3.26 8.98
C GLY A 137 -14.07 -2.60 7.86
N THR A 138 -13.43 -1.79 7.02
CA THR A 138 -14.08 -1.33 5.79
C THR A 138 -13.20 -1.51 4.55
N LEU A 139 -13.84 -1.50 3.38
CA LEU A 139 -13.20 -1.62 2.09
C LEU A 139 -13.55 -0.41 1.21
N SER A 140 -12.54 0.18 0.57
CA SER A 140 -12.71 1.11 -0.54
C SER A 140 -12.01 0.55 -1.77
N VAL A 141 -12.70 0.53 -2.90
CA VAL A 141 -12.16 0.02 -4.18
C VAL A 141 -12.33 1.07 -5.27
N LEU A 142 -11.23 1.39 -5.92
CA LEU A 142 -11.16 2.21 -7.14
C LEU A 142 -10.59 1.37 -8.28
N SER A 143 -11.02 1.68 -9.50
CA SER A 143 -10.47 1.10 -10.74
C SER A 143 -10.19 2.23 -11.72
N GLU A 144 -9.11 2.12 -12.49
CA GLU A 144 -8.87 3.02 -13.63
C GLU A 144 -9.89 2.82 -14.76
N VAL A 145 -10.58 1.68 -14.79
CA VAL A 145 -11.70 1.43 -15.70
C VAL A 145 -13.01 1.79 -15.01
N GLU A 146 -13.71 2.78 -15.55
CA GLU A 146 -15.01 3.23 -15.05
C GLU A 146 -16.05 2.09 -15.06
N ASP A 147 -17.03 2.17 -14.15
CA ASP A 147 -18.12 1.20 -14.04
C ASP A 147 -17.72 -0.28 -13.85
N SER A 148 -16.47 -0.55 -13.46
CA SER A 148 -15.97 -1.88 -13.12
C SER A 148 -16.85 -2.53 -12.05
N LYS A 149 -17.26 -3.77 -12.25
CA LYS A 149 -18.03 -4.58 -11.30
C LYS A 149 -17.10 -5.18 -10.25
N ILE A 150 -17.52 -5.13 -9.00
CA ILE A 150 -16.79 -5.67 -7.85
C ILE A 150 -17.56 -6.85 -7.28
N TYR A 151 -16.84 -7.93 -7.02
CA TYR A 151 -17.36 -9.12 -6.35
C TYR A 151 -16.47 -9.45 -5.15
N LEU A 152 -17.08 -9.97 -4.09
CA LEU A 152 -16.40 -10.51 -2.91
C LEU A 152 -16.82 -11.96 -2.71
N ASP A 153 -15.86 -12.88 -2.61
CA ASP A 153 -16.12 -14.32 -2.50
C ASP A 153 -17.05 -14.85 -3.62
N GLY A 154 -16.95 -14.25 -4.81
CA GLY A 154 -17.80 -14.56 -5.97
C GLY A 154 -19.18 -13.90 -5.97
N GLU A 155 -19.59 -13.21 -4.90
CA GLU A 155 -20.86 -12.50 -4.83
C GLU A 155 -20.73 -11.06 -5.31
N TYR A 156 -21.65 -10.62 -6.18
CA TYR A 156 -21.65 -9.24 -6.68
C TYR A 156 -21.92 -8.26 -5.53
N LEU A 157 -21.02 -7.31 -5.35
CA LEU A 157 -21.15 -6.24 -4.38
C LEU A 157 -21.80 -5.02 -5.05
N LYS A 158 -21.02 -4.28 -5.84
CA LYS A 158 -21.37 -2.98 -6.45
C LYS A 158 -20.45 -2.71 -7.66
N LYS A 159 -20.68 -1.59 -8.34
CA LYS A 159 -19.71 -1.02 -9.28
C LYS A 159 -18.74 -0.06 -8.58
N THR A 160 -17.57 0.19 -9.18
CA THR A 160 -16.66 1.26 -8.73
C THR A 160 -17.29 2.64 -8.89
N PRO A 161 -16.98 3.60 -8.00
CA PRO A 161 -16.17 3.44 -6.79
C PRO A 161 -16.98 2.81 -5.63
N VAL A 162 -16.33 1.93 -4.87
CA VAL A 162 -16.82 1.52 -3.54
C VAL A 162 -16.10 2.34 -2.49
N ILE A 163 -16.84 2.98 -1.59
CA ILE A 163 -16.30 3.89 -0.58
C ILE A 163 -16.70 3.40 0.81
N SER A 164 -15.71 2.97 1.59
CA SER A 164 -15.84 2.56 3.01
C SER A 164 -17.01 1.59 3.26
N GLU A 165 -17.13 0.56 2.42
CA GLU A 165 -18.10 -0.52 2.62
C GLU A 165 -17.73 -1.28 3.90
N LYS A 166 -18.66 -1.37 4.84
CA LYS A 166 -18.42 -2.06 6.11
C LYS A 166 -18.50 -3.57 5.92
N LEU A 167 -17.46 -4.27 6.34
CA LEU A 167 -17.33 -5.72 6.19
C LEU A 167 -16.90 -6.37 7.52
N THR A 168 -17.22 -7.66 7.65
CA THR A 168 -16.68 -8.47 8.74
C THR A 168 -15.19 -8.67 8.51
N SER A 169 -14.38 -8.53 9.57
CA SER A 169 -12.95 -8.76 9.52
C SER A 169 -12.65 -10.25 9.28
N LYS A 170 -12.15 -10.55 8.08
CA LYS A 170 -11.67 -11.85 7.61
C LYS A 170 -10.99 -11.66 6.24
N GLU A 171 -10.46 -12.74 5.69
CA GLU A 171 -10.05 -12.79 4.29
C GLU A 171 -11.26 -12.90 3.35
N TYR A 172 -11.16 -12.24 2.20
CA TYR A 172 -12.09 -12.36 1.07
C TYR A 172 -11.29 -12.53 -0.23
N GLU A 173 -11.90 -13.17 -1.23
CA GLU A 173 -11.44 -13.06 -2.61
C GLU A 173 -12.09 -11.83 -3.24
N LEU A 174 -11.29 -10.80 -3.57
CA LEU A 174 -11.76 -9.64 -4.32
C LEU A 174 -11.61 -9.90 -5.82
N GLU A 175 -12.70 -9.74 -6.56
CA GLU A 175 -12.69 -9.75 -8.02
C GLU A 175 -13.18 -8.40 -8.55
N VAL A 176 -12.43 -7.82 -9.49
CA VAL A 176 -12.79 -6.58 -10.20
C VAL A 176 -12.77 -6.85 -11.70
N SER A 177 -13.91 -6.68 -12.36
CA SER A 177 -14.08 -6.96 -13.79
C SER A 177 -14.80 -5.84 -14.53
N ALA A 178 -14.43 -5.64 -15.80
CA ALA A 178 -15.07 -4.69 -16.70
C ALA A 178 -15.19 -5.32 -18.10
N GLU A 179 -16.20 -4.89 -18.86
CA GLU A 179 -16.42 -5.40 -20.22
C GLU A 179 -15.27 -5.02 -21.15
N GLY A 180 -14.69 -6.00 -21.85
CA GLY A 180 -13.54 -5.78 -22.72
C GLY A 180 -12.20 -5.70 -21.98
N TYR A 181 -12.15 -6.01 -20.68
CA TYR A 181 -10.92 -5.99 -19.88
C TYR A 181 -10.68 -7.31 -19.14
N GLU A 182 -9.41 -7.63 -18.92
CA GLU A 182 -8.99 -8.75 -18.07
C GLU A 182 -9.38 -8.49 -16.61
N THR A 183 -9.88 -9.52 -15.95
CA THR A 183 -10.34 -9.46 -14.56
C THR A 183 -9.18 -9.56 -13.58
N VAL A 184 -9.14 -8.68 -12.58
CA VAL A 184 -8.21 -8.80 -11.43
C VAL A 184 -8.89 -9.62 -10.34
N LYS A 185 -8.19 -10.66 -9.86
CA LYS A 185 -8.59 -11.43 -8.67
C LYS A 185 -7.46 -11.42 -7.66
N ILE A 186 -7.72 -10.99 -6.43
CA ILE A 186 -6.69 -10.90 -5.39
C ILE A 186 -7.29 -11.22 -4.01
N PRO A 187 -6.62 -12.03 -3.17
CA PRO A 187 -7.02 -12.17 -1.78
C PRO A 187 -6.81 -10.86 -1.02
N ILE A 188 -7.81 -10.45 -0.26
CA ILE A 188 -7.75 -9.27 0.59
C ILE A 188 -8.06 -9.64 2.04
N LEU A 189 -7.38 -8.99 2.99
CA LEU A 189 -7.69 -9.13 4.40
C LEU A 189 -8.40 -7.86 4.88
N ILE A 190 -9.61 -8.00 5.40
CA ILE A 190 -10.27 -6.89 6.10
C ILE A 190 -9.85 -6.96 7.56
N GLU A 191 -9.07 -5.98 8.01
CA GLU A 191 -8.64 -5.88 9.40
C GLU A 191 -9.60 -5.02 10.24
N GLN A 192 -9.79 -5.42 11.50
CA GLN A 192 -10.60 -4.66 12.44
C GLN A 192 -10.05 -3.23 12.62
N GLY A 193 -10.94 -2.24 12.58
CA GLY A 193 -10.57 -0.84 12.84
C GLY A 193 -9.78 -0.18 11.72
N ASN A 194 -9.64 -0.84 10.57
CA ASN A 194 -8.95 -0.31 9.40
C ASN A 194 -9.89 -0.22 8.20
N LEU A 195 -9.61 0.76 7.35
CA LEU A 195 -10.07 0.82 5.97
C LEU A 195 -8.98 0.20 5.09
N LEU A 196 -9.28 -0.88 4.37
CA LEU A 196 -8.46 -1.35 3.26
C LEU A 196 -8.77 -0.54 2.01
N ASN A 197 -7.76 0.13 1.45
CA ASN A 197 -7.86 0.84 0.18
C ASN A 197 -7.27 -0.03 -0.91
N VAL A 198 -8.04 -0.26 -1.97
CA VAL A 198 -7.61 -1.00 -3.15
C VAL A 198 -7.76 -0.12 -4.38
N LYS A 199 -6.67 0.08 -5.12
CA LYS A 199 -6.69 0.69 -6.45
C LYS A 199 -6.33 -0.38 -7.48
N THR A 200 -7.18 -0.58 -8.48
CA THR A 200 -7.03 -1.62 -9.50
C THR A 200 -6.77 -1.05 -10.88
N TYR A 201 -6.06 -1.84 -11.68
CA TYR A 201 -5.74 -1.58 -13.07
C TYR A 201 -6.11 -2.83 -13.87
N LEU A 202 -6.71 -2.66 -15.05
CA LEU A 202 -7.16 -3.79 -15.89
C LEU A 202 -6.57 -3.65 -17.29
N PHE A 203 -6.01 -4.74 -17.83
CA PHE A 203 -5.63 -4.77 -19.25
C PHE A 203 -6.86 -4.85 -20.14
N PRO A 204 -6.86 -4.14 -21.29
CA PRO A 204 -7.86 -4.40 -22.32
C PRO A 204 -7.62 -5.78 -22.93
N ILE A 205 -8.69 -6.48 -23.25
CA ILE A 205 -8.64 -7.73 -24.01
C ILE A 205 -8.42 -7.35 -25.49
N PRO A 206 -7.36 -7.85 -26.15
CA PRO A 206 -7.11 -7.55 -27.56
C PRO A 206 -8.28 -8.00 -28.44
N ILE A 207 -8.75 -7.11 -29.32
CA ILE A 207 -9.75 -7.45 -30.34
C ILE A 207 -9.00 -8.02 -31.55
N THR A 208 -9.26 -9.29 -31.86
CA THR A 208 -8.78 -9.91 -33.11
C THR A 208 -9.80 -9.65 -34.22
N PHE A 209 -9.40 -8.92 -35.26
CA PHE A 209 -10.19 -8.81 -36.47
C PHE A 209 -9.86 -9.99 -37.39
N ASP A 210 -10.79 -10.92 -37.55
CA ASP A 210 -10.70 -11.89 -38.65
C ASP A 210 -10.88 -11.13 -39.96
N THR A 211 -9.81 -11.02 -40.74
CA THR A 211 -9.92 -10.47 -42.10
C THR A 211 -10.80 -11.43 -42.90
N ALA A 212 -12.05 -11.05 -43.16
CA ALA A 212 -12.89 -11.76 -44.10
C ALA A 212 -12.17 -11.79 -45.46
N ASP A 213 -11.77 -12.99 -45.86
CA ASP A 213 -11.15 -13.26 -47.15
C ASP A 213 -12.21 -12.99 -48.21
N ASN A 214 -12.16 -11.80 -48.81
CA ASN A 214 -12.99 -11.45 -49.95
C ASN A 214 -12.37 -12.14 -51.17
N GLY A 215 -12.76 -13.40 -51.38
CA GLY A 215 -12.46 -14.17 -52.59
C GLY A 215 -13.05 -13.56 -53.86
#